data_AF-A0A836BKF0-F1
#
_entry.id   AF-A0A836BKF0-F1
#
_cell.length_a   1.000
_cell.length_b   1.000
_cell.length_c   1.000
_cell.angle_alpha   90.00
_cell.angle_beta   90.00
_cell.angle_gamma   90.00
#
_symmetry.space_group_name_H-M   'P 1'
#
loop_
_entity.id
_entity.type
_entity.pdbx_description
1 polymer ?
#
loop_
_entity_poly.entity_id
_entity_poly.type
_entity_poly.pdbx_seq_one_letter_code
_entity_poly.pdbx_strand_id
1 'polypeptide(L)'
;MLLAKNPVISVNGNIAALSAKEIVTLARIVDAKIEVNIFYSSDMRKRNILKVLRKNGAKSVLGFDRKNQTKIPKLDSARRIVDKNGIFSADVILVPIEDGDRTIALKKFGKKIITFDLNPLSRTAQTAHITIVDNAIRGMGELVLACMRLSGKNDAALCKIVRNYSNKRNLSANILEIKQNLTRRAAHG
;
A
#
# COMPACT_ATOMS: atom_id res chain seq x y z
N MET A 1 -10.41 1.08 -1.62
CA MET A 1 -10.31 1.05 -0.14
C MET A 1 -11.62 1.40 0.52
N LEU A 2 -12.32 2.47 0.12
CA LEU A 2 -13.64 2.84 0.67
C LEU A 2 -14.71 1.73 0.63
N LEU A 3 -14.65 0.81 -0.35
CA LEU A 3 -15.54 -0.36 -0.46
C LEU A 3 -15.03 -1.62 0.27
N ALA A 4 -13.85 -1.56 0.91
CA ALA A 4 -13.24 -2.73 1.53
C ALA A 4 -13.90 -3.05 2.87
N LYS A 5 -14.02 -4.33 3.20
CA LYS A 5 -14.59 -4.77 4.49
C LYS A 5 -13.58 -4.69 5.63
N ASN A 6 -12.30 -4.94 5.35
CA ASN A 6 -11.22 -4.92 6.33
C ASN A 6 -9.94 -4.39 5.67
N PRO A 7 -9.91 -3.09 5.30
CA PRO A 7 -8.74 -2.50 4.67
C PRO A 7 -7.58 -2.40 5.66
N VAL A 8 -6.37 -2.68 5.17
CA VAL A 8 -5.13 -2.55 5.96
C VAL A 8 -4.09 -1.72 5.22
N ILE A 9 -3.43 -0.81 5.93
CA ILE A 9 -2.26 -0.08 5.45
C ILE A 9 -1.03 -0.72 6.09
N SER A 10 -0.18 -1.34 5.27
CA SER A 10 1.10 -1.90 5.73
C SER A 10 2.14 -0.79 5.78
N VAL A 11 2.84 -0.66 6.90
CA VAL A 11 3.81 0.40 7.16
C VAL A 11 5.18 -0.20 7.42
N ASN A 12 6.14 0.15 6.56
CA ASN A 12 7.56 -0.10 6.77
C ASN A 12 8.29 1.17 7.22
N GLY A 13 9.61 1.10 7.41
CA GLY A 13 10.43 2.24 7.86
C GLY A 13 10.43 3.42 6.88
N ASN A 14 10.43 3.16 5.57
CA ASN A 14 10.51 4.20 4.55
C ASN A 14 9.24 5.06 4.58
N ILE A 15 8.07 4.42 4.48
CA ILE A 15 6.81 5.15 4.43
C ILE A 15 6.47 5.80 5.78
N ALA A 16 6.87 5.20 6.91
CA ALA A 16 6.70 5.81 8.22
C ALA A 16 7.50 7.11 8.38
N ALA A 17 8.72 7.16 7.83
CA ALA A 17 9.55 8.36 7.90
C ALA A 17 9.01 9.48 7.00
N LEU A 18 8.44 9.13 5.85
CA LEU A 18 8.13 10.09 4.79
C LEU A 18 6.67 10.56 4.76
N SER A 19 5.72 9.76 5.27
CA SER A 19 4.28 10.02 5.10
C SER A 19 3.41 9.54 6.27
N ALA A 20 3.92 9.61 7.50
CA ALA A 20 3.17 9.14 8.68
C ALA A 20 1.84 9.88 8.88
N LYS A 21 1.80 11.19 8.64
CA LYS A 21 0.57 12.00 8.78
C LYS A 21 -0.49 11.55 7.77
N GLU A 22 -0.08 11.34 6.53
CA GLU A 22 -0.95 10.88 5.43
C GLU A 22 -1.44 9.47 5.69
N ILE A 23 -0.59 8.56 6.20
CA ILE A 23 -0.99 7.20 6.59
C ILE A 23 -2.10 7.25 7.64
N VAL A 24 -1.91 8.00 8.73
CA VAL A 24 -2.90 8.08 9.81
C VAL A 24 -4.20 8.73 9.32
N THR A 25 -4.08 9.76 8.49
CA THR A 25 -5.23 10.43 7.90
C THR A 25 -6.01 9.51 6.98
N LEU A 26 -5.32 8.81 6.07
CA LEU A 26 -5.92 7.83 5.16
C LEU A 26 -6.59 6.70 5.94
N ALA A 27 -5.92 6.15 6.96
CA ALA A 27 -6.46 5.10 7.81
C ALA A 27 -7.81 5.50 8.41
N ARG A 28 -7.92 6.73 8.92
CA ARG A 28 -9.17 7.25 9.47
C ARG A 28 -10.27 7.43 8.41
N ILE A 29 -9.93 7.92 7.21
CA ILE A 29 -10.92 8.18 6.15
C ILE A 29 -11.55 6.89 5.64
N VAL A 30 -10.75 5.84 5.47
CA VAL A 30 -11.17 4.58 4.85
C VAL A 30 -11.41 3.47 5.88
N ASP A 31 -11.46 3.83 7.17
CA ASP A 31 -11.56 2.92 8.31
C ASP A 31 -10.59 1.72 8.24
N ALA A 32 -9.34 2.00 7.88
CA ALA A 32 -8.30 0.99 7.76
C ALA A 32 -7.49 0.82 9.05
N LYS A 33 -7.10 -0.43 9.30
CA LYS A 33 -6.10 -0.74 10.33
C LYS A 33 -4.70 -0.41 9.79
N ILE A 34 -3.81 -0.01 10.69
CA ILE A 34 -2.39 0.19 10.38
C ILE A 34 -1.62 -0.99 10.96
N GLU A 35 -0.85 -1.70 10.13
CA GLU A 35 0.04 -2.77 10.57
C GLU A 35 1.49 -2.42 10.24
N VAL A 36 2.34 -2.37 11.27
CA VAL A 36 3.79 -2.20 11.06
C VAL A 36 4.39 -3.55 10.67
N ASN A 37 4.90 -3.63 9.46
CA ASN A 37 5.55 -4.83 8.94
C ASN A 37 6.95 -4.46 8.44
N ILE A 38 7.98 -5.02 9.09
CA ILE A 38 9.38 -4.77 8.72
C ILE A 38 10.10 -6.08 8.48
N PHE A 39 10.90 -6.09 7.42
CA PHE A 39 11.71 -7.23 6.98
C PHE A 39 12.79 -7.63 8.00
N TYR A 40 13.52 -6.64 8.51
CA TYR A 40 14.60 -6.83 9.47
C TYR A 40 14.13 -6.37 10.85
N SER A 41 13.77 -7.34 11.68
CA SER A 41 13.09 -7.18 12.97
C SER A 41 14.01 -6.68 14.07
N SER A 42 14.51 -5.45 13.94
CA SER A 42 14.94 -4.71 15.12
C SER A 42 13.68 -4.26 15.87
N ASP A 43 13.47 -4.78 17.08
CA ASP A 43 12.39 -4.31 17.97
C ASP A 43 12.47 -2.80 18.20
N MET A 44 13.69 -2.24 18.20
CA MET A 44 13.91 -0.80 18.26
C MET A 44 13.34 -0.07 17.04
N ARG A 45 13.56 -0.59 15.83
CA ARG A 45 13.00 -0.01 14.60
C ARG A 45 11.47 -0.05 14.61
N LYS A 46 10.86 -1.17 15.02
CA LYS A 46 9.39 -1.25 15.17
C LYS A 46 8.88 -0.21 16.16
N ARG A 47 9.52 -0.08 17.33
CA ARG A 47 9.14 0.90 18.36
C ARG A 47 9.27 2.34 17.86
N ASN A 48 10.30 2.65 17.07
CA ASN A 48 10.47 3.99 16.49
C ASN A 48 9.35 4.32 15.50
N ILE A 49 8.99 3.38 14.61
CA ILE A 49 7.86 3.55 13.71
C ILE A 49 6.57 3.78 14.50
N LEU A 50 6.33 3.00 15.56
CA LEU A 50 5.16 3.16 16.43
C LEU A 50 5.09 4.56 17.05
N LYS A 51 6.22 5.07 17.56
CA LYS A 51 6.30 6.42 18.13
C LYS A 51 5.95 7.49 17.09
N VAL A 52 6.49 7.38 15.88
CA VAL A 52 6.20 8.32 14.78
C VAL A 52 4.72 8.30 14.41
N LEU A 53 4.13 7.11 14.27
CA LEU A 53 2.69 6.97 13.96
C LEU A 53 1.81 7.54 15.09
N ARG A 54 2.12 7.24 16.36
CA ARG A 54 1.38 7.76 17.52
C ARG A 54 1.49 9.28 17.64
N LYS A 55 2.67 9.87 17.39
CA LYS A 55 2.86 11.32 17.36
C LYS A 55 1.98 12.00 16.29
N ASN A 56 1.64 11.29 15.23
CA ASN A 56 0.74 11.75 14.18
C ASN A 56 -0.75 11.36 14.41
N GLY A 57 -1.09 10.82 15.58
CA GLY A 57 -2.47 10.54 15.98
C GLY A 57 -2.95 9.10 15.75
N ALA A 58 -2.07 8.15 15.44
CA ALA A 58 -2.46 6.74 15.33
C ALA A 58 -2.90 6.19 16.69
N LYS A 59 -4.19 5.80 16.81
CA LYS A 59 -4.75 5.23 18.05
C LYS A 59 -4.38 3.76 18.24
N SER A 60 -4.49 2.97 17.17
CA SER A 60 -4.20 1.53 17.16
C SER A 60 -3.23 1.20 16.04
N VAL A 61 -2.22 0.40 16.35
CA VAL A 61 -1.19 -0.05 15.40
C VAL A 61 -0.87 -1.51 15.69
N LEU A 62 -0.99 -2.37 14.67
CA LEU A 62 -0.80 -3.81 14.74
C LEU A 62 0.65 -4.21 14.42
N GLY A 63 0.99 -5.51 14.62
CA GLY A 63 2.31 -6.06 14.27
C GLY A 63 3.33 -6.10 15.42
N PHE A 64 2.87 -5.87 16.66
CA PHE A 64 3.71 -5.82 17.87
C PHE A 64 3.43 -6.98 18.86
N ASP A 65 2.20 -7.45 18.96
CA ASP A 65 1.84 -8.52 19.90
C ASP A 65 2.18 -9.90 19.32
N ARG A 66 3.08 -10.62 20.00
CA ARG A 66 3.49 -11.97 19.62
C ARG A 66 2.32 -12.96 19.61
N LYS A 67 1.32 -12.78 20.48
CA LYS A 67 0.12 -13.64 20.55
C LYS A 67 -0.79 -13.49 19.32
N ASN A 68 -0.62 -12.40 18.57
CA ASN A 68 -1.38 -12.12 17.36
C ASN A 68 -0.59 -12.42 16.09
N GLN A 69 0.65 -12.89 16.20
CA GLN A 69 1.45 -13.25 15.03
C GLN A 69 0.94 -14.53 14.39
N THR A 70 0.82 -14.49 13.07
CA THR A 70 0.53 -15.64 12.22
C THR A 70 1.39 -15.54 10.96
N LYS A 71 1.28 -16.55 10.08
CA LYS A 71 2.13 -16.68 8.90
C LYS A 71 1.30 -16.72 7.63
N ILE A 72 1.70 -15.93 6.64
CA ILE A 72 1.22 -16.09 5.27
C ILE A 72 1.78 -17.43 4.74
N PRO A 73 0.94 -18.34 4.23
CA PRO A 73 1.39 -19.60 3.64
C PRO A 73 2.30 -19.35 2.42
N LYS A 74 3.25 -20.26 2.17
CA LYS A 74 4.07 -20.28 0.93
C LYS A 74 4.90 -19.01 0.69
N LEU A 75 5.25 -18.30 1.75
CA LEU A 75 6.27 -17.26 1.74
C LEU A 75 7.41 -17.70 2.67
N ASP A 76 8.59 -17.90 2.11
CA ASP A 76 9.78 -18.22 2.89
C ASP A 76 10.31 -16.96 3.58
N SER A 77 11.07 -17.14 4.67
CA SER A 77 11.66 -16.11 5.55
C SER A 77 10.73 -15.46 6.60
N ALA A 78 11.29 -14.51 7.37
CA ALA A 78 10.58 -13.67 8.34
C ALA A 78 9.48 -12.80 7.70
N ARG A 79 9.50 -12.63 6.37
CA ARG A 79 8.52 -11.85 5.57
C ARG A 79 7.08 -12.35 5.67
N ARG A 80 6.90 -13.61 6.07
CA ARG A 80 5.59 -14.22 6.25
C ARG A 80 4.86 -13.81 7.52
N ILE A 81 5.57 -13.23 8.50
CA ILE A 81 4.98 -12.90 9.80
C ILE A 81 4.10 -11.66 9.65
N VAL A 82 2.83 -11.82 10.02
CA VAL A 82 1.79 -10.78 9.96
C VAL A 82 0.90 -10.86 11.20
N ASP A 83 0.10 -9.82 11.44
CA ASP A 83 -0.90 -9.83 12.51
C ASP A 83 -2.20 -10.53 12.04
N LYS A 84 -2.74 -11.42 12.88
CA LYS A 84 -4.00 -12.14 12.64
C LYS A 84 -5.17 -11.18 12.44
N ASN A 85 -5.16 -10.05 13.15
CA ASN A 85 -6.21 -9.04 13.11
C ASN A 85 -5.97 -7.97 12.04
N GLY A 86 -4.80 -8.00 11.38
CA GLY A 86 -4.39 -7.07 10.34
C GLY A 86 -4.32 -7.74 8.97
N ILE A 87 -3.14 -7.77 8.35
CA ILE A 87 -2.88 -8.27 7.00
C ILE A 87 -3.48 -9.66 6.77
N PHE A 88 -3.44 -10.54 7.78
CA PHE A 88 -3.98 -11.89 7.65
C PHE A 88 -5.48 -11.92 7.37
N SER A 89 -6.26 -11.07 8.03
CA SER A 89 -7.72 -10.99 7.87
C SER A 89 -8.16 -9.94 6.84
N ALA A 90 -7.23 -9.16 6.29
CA ALA A 90 -7.53 -8.10 5.33
C ALA A 90 -8.14 -8.65 4.01
N ASP A 91 -9.02 -7.88 3.38
CA ASP A 91 -9.49 -8.10 2.01
C ASP A 91 -8.76 -7.21 1.00
N VAL A 92 -8.45 -5.97 1.40
CA VAL A 92 -7.65 -5.01 0.62
C VAL A 92 -6.47 -4.52 1.46
N ILE A 93 -5.28 -4.51 0.87
CA ILE A 93 -4.05 -4.05 1.51
C ILE A 93 -3.38 -2.98 0.65
N LEU A 94 -3.03 -1.85 1.27
CA LEU A 94 -2.09 -0.89 0.72
C LEU A 94 -0.68 -1.25 1.20
N VAL A 95 0.23 -1.56 0.27
CA VAL A 95 1.64 -1.86 0.52
C VAL A 95 2.53 -0.87 -0.24
N PRO A 96 2.88 0.28 0.36
CA PRO A 96 3.76 1.26 -0.26
C PRO A 96 5.22 0.78 -0.21
N ILE A 97 5.93 0.82 -1.33
CA ILE A 97 7.38 0.50 -1.42
C ILE A 97 7.64 -0.92 -0.86
N GLU A 98 7.15 -1.94 -1.59
CA GLU A 98 7.12 -3.33 -1.15
C GLU A 98 7.98 -4.24 -2.05
N ASP A 99 8.46 -5.34 -1.46
CA ASP A 99 9.18 -6.39 -2.19
C ASP A 99 8.25 -7.21 -3.11
N GLY A 100 8.77 -7.58 -4.28
CA GLY A 100 8.00 -8.30 -5.31
C GLY A 100 7.52 -9.68 -4.86
N ASP A 101 8.34 -10.44 -4.11
CA ASP A 101 7.98 -11.79 -3.67
C ASP A 101 6.89 -11.76 -2.60
N ARG A 102 6.96 -10.76 -1.71
CA ARG A 102 5.90 -10.53 -0.71
C ARG A 102 4.60 -10.11 -1.38
N THR A 103 4.65 -9.27 -2.41
CA THR A 103 3.48 -8.90 -3.20
C THR A 103 2.85 -10.11 -3.89
N ILE A 104 3.67 -11.00 -4.47
CA ILE A 104 3.20 -12.26 -5.07
C ILE A 104 2.52 -13.15 -4.02
N ALA A 105 3.15 -13.33 -2.85
CA ALA A 105 2.60 -14.17 -1.80
C ALA A 105 1.27 -13.64 -1.25
N LEU A 106 1.16 -12.33 -1.01
CA LEU A 106 -0.09 -11.70 -0.59
C LEU A 106 -1.19 -11.89 -1.63
N LYS A 107 -0.86 -11.78 -2.92
CA LYS A 107 -1.83 -11.98 -4.02
C LYS A 107 -2.29 -13.43 -4.08
N LYS A 108 -1.35 -14.38 -4.00
CA LYS A 108 -1.66 -15.82 -3.93
C LYS A 108 -2.47 -16.17 -2.67
N PHE A 109 -2.33 -15.40 -1.60
CA PHE A 109 -3.12 -15.50 -0.38
C PHE A 109 -4.49 -14.80 -0.47
N GLY A 110 -4.93 -14.43 -1.68
CA GLY A 110 -6.27 -13.91 -1.94
C GLY A 110 -6.45 -12.44 -1.58
N LYS A 111 -5.38 -11.71 -1.28
CA LYS A 111 -5.45 -10.28 -0.91
C LYS A 111 -5.50 -9.41 -2.15
N LYS A 112 -6.40 -8.41 -2.16
CA LYS A 112 -6.34 -7.32 -3.15
C LYS A 112 -5.26 -6.34 -2.74
N ILE A 113 -4.33 -6.05 -3.66
CA ILE A 113 -3.13 -5.28 -3.35
C ILE A 113 -3.15 -3.97 -4.13
N ILE A 114 -2.96 -2.89 -3.39
CA ILE A 114 -2.69 -1.55 -3.91
C ILE A 114 -1.26 -1.20 -3.52
N THR A 115 -0.49 -0.65 -4.46
CA THR A 115 0.91 -0.27 -4.18
C THR A 115 1.26 1.07 -4.82
N PHE A 116 2.30 1.69 -4.28
CA PHE A 116 3.01 2.80 -4.92
C PHE A 116 4.35 2.28 -5.41
N ASP A 117 4.64 2.48 -6.69
CA ASP A 117 5.91 2.09 -7.29
C ASP A 117 6.26 3.02 -8.46
N LEU A 118 7.42 3.68 -8.39
CA LEU A 118 7.90 4.55 -9.45
C LEU A 118 8.24 3.79 -10.74
N ASN A 119 8.55 2.50 -10.63
CA ASN A 119 8.91 1.67 -11.76
C ASN A 119 7.70 0.84 -12.22
N PRO A 120 7.02 1.22 -13.33
CA PRO A 120 5.88 0.44 -13.83
C PRO A 120 6.28 -0.96 -14.31
N LEU A 121 7.58 -1.24 -14.51
CA LEU A 121 8.10 -2.54 -14.96
C LEU A 121 8.48 -3.45 -13.79
N SER A 122 8.42 -2.97 -12.54
CA SER A 122 8.83 -3.77 -11.38
C SER A 122 7.93 -5.00 -11.20
N ARG A 123 8.48 -6.04 -10.56
CA ARG A 123 7.71 -7.23 -10.18
C ARG A 123 6.52 -6.86 -9.29
N THR A 124 6.69 -5.91 -8.38
CA THR A 124 5.63 -5.39 -7.50
C THR A 124 4.51 -4.73 -8.31
N ALA A 125 4.88 -3.78 -9.19
CA ALA A 125 3.96 -3.04 -10.05
C ALA A 125 3.13 -3.96 -10.96
N GLN A 126 3.77 -4.95 -11.58
CA GLN A 126 3.10 -5.90 -12.47
C GLN A 126 2.23 -6.92 -11.72
N THR A 127 2.56 -7.20 -10.45
CA THR A 127 1.81 -8.18 -9.65
C THR A 127 0.59 -7.56 -8.98
N ALA A 128 0.66 -6.31 -8.52
CA ALA A 128 -0.42 -5.67 -7.77
C ALA A 128 -1.74 -5.59 -8.56
N HIS A 129 -2.86 -5.46 -7.84
CA HIS A 129 -4.16 -5.27 -8.47
C HIS A 129 -4.36 -3.83 -8.93
N ILE A 130 -3.73 -2.89 -8.23
CA ILE A 130 -3.69 -1.47 -8.54
C ILE A 130 -2.29 -0.97 -8.23
N THR A 131 -1.65 -0.34 -9.21
CA THR A 131 -0.34 0.29 -9.05
C THR A 131 -0.48 1.78 -9.29
N ILE A 132 -0.15 2.57 -8.29
CA ILE A 132 -0.01 4.01 -8.42
C ILE A 132 1.43 4.29 -8.80
N VAL A 133 1.66 4.63 -10.08
CA VAL A 133 3.00 4.89 -10.62
C VAL A 133 3.38 6.33 -10.30
N ASP A 134 3.75 6.57 -9.04
CA ASP A 134 4.14 7.89 -8.55
C ASP A 134 5.08 7.76 -7.33
N ASN A 135 5.71 8.85 -6.96
CA ASN A 135 6.45 8.97 -5.71
C ASN A 135 5.47 8.78 -4.55
N ALA A 136 5.82 7.89 -3.62
CA ALA A 136 4.94 7.52 -2.51
C ALA A 136 4.52 8.73 -1.64
N ILE A 137 5.36 9.76 -1.50
CA ILE A 137 5.04 10.95 -0.69
C ILE A 137 3.92 11.74 -1.37
N ARG A 138 4.11 12.11 -2.64
CA ARG A 138 3.09 12.82 -3.43
C ARG A 138 1.82 12.00 -3.57
N GLY A 139 1.98 10.73 -3.96
CA GLY A 139 0.89 9.82 -4.18
C GLY A 139 0.06 9.54 -2.92
N MET A 140 0.66 9.49 -1.74
CA MET A 140 -0.08 9.37 -0.48
C MET A 140 -0.93 10.61 -0.19
N GLY A 141 -0.40 11.81 -0.43
CA GLY A 141 -1.17 13.06 -0.31
C GLY A 141 -2.37 13.09 -1.26
N GLU A 142 -2.15 12.78 -2.53
CA GLU A 142 -3.21 12.71 -3.54
C GLU A 142 -4.24 11.62 -3.23
N LEU A 143 -3.81 10.47 -2.71
CA LEU A 143 -4.70 9.39 -2.30
C LEU A 143 -5.59 9.81 -1.13
N VAL A 144 -5.06 10.54 -0.14
CA VAL A 144 -5.85 11.11 0.95
C VAL A 144 -6.93 12.04 0.40
N LEU A 145 -6.55 13.00 -0.46
CA LEU A 145 -7.49 13.95 -1.06
C LEU A 145 -8.53 13.26 -1.94
N ALA A 146 -8.14 12.25 -2.71
CA ALA A 146 -9.06 11.44 -3.51
C ALA A 146 -10.06 10.70 -2.61
N CYS A 147 -9.60 10.06 -1.53
CA CYS A 147 -10.48 9.38 -0.60
C CYS A 147 -11.43 10.33 0.14
N MET A 148 -10.98 11.53 0.54
CA MET A 148 -11.85 12.56 1.11
C MET A 148 -12.94 13.02 0.15
N ARG A 149 -12.61 13.24 -1.13
CA ARG A 149 -13.59 13.64 -2.15
C ARG A 149 -14.59 12.53 -2.48
N LEU A 150 -14.15 11.27 -2.40
CA LEU A 150 -14.94 10.11 -2.78
C LEU A 150 -15.73 9.51 -1.62
N SER A 151 -15.42 9.82 -0.36
CA SER A 151 -16.11 9.25 0.81
C SER A 151 -17.59 9.62 0.89
N GLY A 152 -17.99 10.74 0.28
CA GLY A 152 -19.41 11.14 0.17
C GLY A 152 -20.17 10.48 -0.98
N LYS A 153 -19.53 9.64 -1.81
CA LYS A 153 -20.21 8.93 -2.91
C LYS A 153 -20.83 7.62 -2.41
N ASN A 154 -21.95 7.25 -3.02
CA ASN A 154 -22.56 5.95 -2.76
C ASN A 154 -21.75 4.78 -3.34
N ASP A 155 -22.03 3.59 -2.81
CA ASP A 155 -21.33 2.36 -3.17
C ASP A 155 -21.44 2.00 -4.65
N ALA A 156 -22.59 2.29 -5.27
CA ALA A 156 -22.81 2.02 -6.70
C ALA A 156 -21.84 2.83 -7.58
N ALA A 157 -21.66 4.11 -7.27
CA ALA A 157 -20.71 4.98 -7.97
C ALA A 157 -19.26 4.54 -7.75
N LEU A 158 -18.88 4.19 -6.52
CA LEU A 158 -17.55 3.67 -6.20
C LEU A 158 -17.29 2.33 -6.91
N CYS A 159 -18.29 1.44 -6.94
CA CYS A 159 -18.21 0.16 -7.65
C CYS A 159 -17.98 0.35 -9.14
N LYS A 160 -18.65 1.33 -9.77
CA LYS A 160 -18.46 1.67 -11.18
C LYS A 160 -17.01 2.10 -11.47
N ILE A 161 -16.43 2.95 -10.61
CA ILE A 161 -15.01 3.36 -10.73
C ILE A 161 -14.09 2.14 -10.69
N VAL A 162 -14.28 1.26 -9.69
CA VAL A 162 -13.46 0.06 -9.53
C VAL A 162 -13.60 -0.90 -10.71
N ARG A 163 -14.83 -1.13 -11.20
CA ARG A 163 -15.10 -2.04 -12.34
C ARG A 163 -14.48 -1.55 -13.65
N ASN A 164 -14.43 -0.24 -13.84
CA ASN A 164 -13.90 0.36 -15.07
C ASN A 164 -12.37 0.50 -15.07
N TYR A 165 -11.71 0.24 -13.93
CA TYR A 165 -10.27 0.35 -13.80
C TYR A 165 -9.54 -0.89 -14.36
N SER A 166 -8.41 -0.66 -15.03
CA SER A 166 -7.51 -1.73 -15.49
C SER A 166 -6.06 -1.37 -15.17
N ASN A 167 -5.43 -2.13 -14.27
CA ASN A 167 -4.02 -1.92 -13.93
C ASN A 167 -3.10 -2.15 -15.14
N LYS A 168 -3.45 -3.11 -16.01
CA LYS A 168 -2.69 -3.35 -17.25
C LYS A 168 -2.67 -2.10 -18.14
N ARG A 169 -3.83 -1.49 -18.39
CA ARG A 169 -3.92 -0.25 -19.18
C ARG A 169 -3.17 0.90 -18.51
N ASN A 170 -3.30 1.03 -17.19
CA ASN A 170 -2.58 2.03 -16.40
C ASN A 170 -1.05 1.89 -16.54
N LEU A 171 -0.50 0.69 -16.38
CA LEU A 171 0.95 0.45 -16.52
C LEU A 171 1.42 0.70 -17.97
N SER A 172 0.65 0.25 -18.98
CA SER A 172 0.97 0.54 -20.39
C SER A 172 1.00 2.03 -20.69
N ALA A 173 0.05 2.81 -20.15
CA ALA A 173 0.02 4.26 -20.32
C ALA A 173 1.25 4.93 -19.68
N ASN A 174 1.65 4.51 -18.48
CA ASN A 174 2.86 5.03 -17.83
C ASN A 174 4.14 4.69 -18.61
N ILE A 175 4.26 3.48 -19.16
CA ILE A 175 5.40 3.11 -20.01
C ILE A 175 5.44 3.96 -21.28
N LEU A 176 4.28 4.23 -21.89
CA LEU A 176 4.18 5.10 -23.06
C LEU A 176 4.61 6.54 -22.75
N GLU A 177 4.18 7.09 -21.61
CA GLU A 177 4.61 8.42 -21.14
C GLU A 177 6.13 8.48 -20.97
N ILE A 178 6.73 7.47 -20.32
CA ILE A 178 8.19 7.38 -20.17
C ILE A 178 8.87 7.34 -21.54
N LYS A 179 8.39 6.49 -22.47
CA LYS A 179 8.93 6.40 -23.84
C LYS A 179 8.87 7.76 -24.54
N GLN A 180 7.73 8.44 -24.50
CA GLN A 180 7.55 9.74 -25.15
C GLN A 180 8.47 10.81 -24.56
N ASN A 181 8.65 10.84 -23.24
CA ASN A 181 9.57 11.77 -22.59
C ASN A 181 11.03 11.50 -22.97
N LEU A 182 11.43 10.23 -23.06
CA LEU A 182 12.78 9.84 -23.53
C LEU A 182 13.01 10.28 -24.98
N THR A 183 12.04 10.04 -25.87
CA THR A 183 12.12 10.50 -27.28
C THR A 183 12.26 12.02 -27.37
N ARG A 184 11.47 12.79 -26.60
CA ARG A 184 11.57 14.26 -26.56
C ARG A 184 12.95 14.72 -26.12
N ARG A 185 13.51 14.14 -25.06
CA ARG A 185 14.83 14.53 -24.55
C ARG A 185 15.96 14.17 -25.50
N ALA A 186 15.88 13.03 -26.17
CA ALA A 186 16.86 12.62 -27.18
C ALA A 186 16.84 13.51 -28.43
N ALA A 187 15.70 14.11 -28.78
CA ALA A 187 15.59 15.03 -29.91
C ALA A 187 16.15 16.43 -29.63
N HIS A 188 16.41 16.77 -28.36
CA HIS A 188 16.90 18.08 -27.92
C HIS A 188 18.30 18.03 -27.27
N GLY A 189 18.97 16.88 -27.32
CA GLY A 189 20.36 16.70 -26.88
C GLY A 189 21.24 16.33 -28.07
#